data_AF-A0A9X5BK74-F1
#
_entry.id   AF-A0A9X5BK74-F1
#
_cell.length_a   1.000
_cell.length_b   1.000
_cell.length_c   1.000
_cell.angle_alpha   90.00
_cell.angle_beta   90.00
_cell.angle_gamma   90.00
#
_symmetry.space_group_name_H-M   'P 1'
#
loop_
_entity.id
_entity.type
_entity.pdbx_description
1 polymer ?
#
loop_
_entity_poly.entity_id
_entity_poly.type
_entity_poly.pdbx_seq_one_letter_code
_entity_poly.pdbx_strand_id
1 'polypeptide(L)'
;MASLRDTVKDYQDELRDGIAWVAFWKQGRSWNAEYFHLDMDDTLYPEDRSRLEEIKSTDPAAVILNGYYCGHLGEDMSLDELTAGVRYHYENSMNDIDGFIGTHDDRLPPEVIEEARAAAHEAGLPFSEKPYRDGEDFNPYVFDGRQSYEDYELMHRMMNEERSEQMAEPILSGYLSNLGKYTEGRPAGEWVTFPTTAEHLKEVFDRIGIDFKHYEEWHFTEFQSPIPGLTEHLSEYSHPDELNYLGKLLEMQFDDDREKFIAAIEYGDHADSLQDIINLAQNLDCYWLYPSVHSEEEYGRYLVDELEEPELPEEAKKYFMYEEYGRDASINDDGMFTEKGYIYNNRNTFTEWYDGRDVPQEYRVTPQPPQRSRPDPEKVEMDAAAPGQRTAQTAEQPQEPRPVIPIVLTSEKPAEKLKEITDRLEQGIAELFDSERYKEYLKVMSKFHNYSFRNTVLIAMQKPDASLVAGFSAWKNNFERNVMKGQKGIKIIAPSPYKIKQEMQKIDPH
;
A
#
# COMPACT_ATOMS: atom_id res chain seq x y z
N MET A 1 -26.41 25.81 32.64
CA MET A 1 -26.52 26.66 31.43
C MET A 1 -25.14 27.22 31.21
N ALA A 2 -24.52 26.92 30.08
CA ALA A 2 -23.20 27.48 29.77
C ALA A 2 -23.34 28.99 29.52
N SER A 3 -22.54 29.79 30.23
CA SER A 3 -22.48 31.22 29.97
C SER A 3 -21.59 31.50 28.76
N LEU A 4 -21.79 32.64 28.09
CA LEU A 4 -20.91 33.04 26.98
C LEU A 4 -19.44 33.06 27.42
N ARG A 5 -19.17 33.56 28.62
CA ARG A 5 -17.80 33.66 29.15
C ARG A 5 -17.17 32.29 29.35
N ASP A 6 -17.93 31.30 29.81
CA ASP A 6 -17.44 29.93 29.95
C ASP A 6 -17.16 29.31 28.57
N THR A 7 -18.04 29.57 27.61
CA THR A 7 -17.88 29.07 26.23
C THR A 7 -16.66 29.71 25.56
N VAL A 8 -16.47 31.03 25.68
CA VAL A 8 -15.31 31.75 25.14
C VAL A 8 -14.02 31.29 25.81
N LYS A 9 -14.05 30.93 27.09
CA LYS A 9 -12.88 30.42 27.79
C LYS A 9 -12.37 29.12 27.20
N ASP A 10 -13.28 28.25 26.76
CA ASP A 10 -12.93 26.95 26.18
C ASP A 10 -12.32 27.08 24.77
N TYR A 11 -12.50 28.22 24.10
CA TYR A 11 -12.02 28.51 22.74
C TYR A 11 -11.14 29.78 22.67
N GLN A 12 -10.58 30.21 23.80
CA GLN A 12 -9.89 31.50 23.90
C GLN A 12 -8.55 31.51 23.15
N ASP A 13 -7.92 30.34 23.00
CA ASP A 13 -6.62 30.22 22.35
C ASP A 13 -6.83 30.24 20.83
N GLU A 14 -7.84 29.55 20.32
CA GLU A 14 -8.26 29.58 18.91
C GLU A 14 -8.68 31.00 18.47
N LEU A 15 -9.38 31.74 19.34
CA LEU A 15 -9.77 33.12 19.09
C LEU A 15 -8.60 34.12 19.13
N ARG A 16 -7.49 33.78 19.79
CA ARG A 16 -6.27 34.60 19.83
C ARG A 16 -5.35 34.30 18.67
N ASP A 17 -5.12 33.01 18.46
CA ASP A 17 -4.15 32.50 17.51
C ASP A 17 -4.70 32.51 16.08
N GLY A 18 -6.04 32.60 15.90
CA GLY A 18 -6.67 32.73 14.58
C GLY A 18 -6.44 31.53 13.66
N ILE A 19 -6.03 30.38 14.21
CA ILE A 19 -5.75 29.15 13.45
C ILE A 19 -7.05 28.48 12.97
N ALA A 20 -8.14 28.62 13.74
CA ALA A 20 -9.43 28.02 13.42
C ALA A 20 -10.54 29.06 13.43
N TRP A 21 -11.60 28.79 12.67
CA TRP A 21 -12.85 29.55 12.73
C TRP A 21 -13.73 28.98 13.83
N VAL A 22 -14.28 29.81 14.72
CA VAL A 22 -15.12 29.35 15.83
C VAL A 22 -16.53 29.89 15.69
N ALA A 23 -17.51 28.99 15.53
CA ALA A 23 -18.92 29.37 15.53
C ALA A 23 -19.44 29.49 16.97
N PHE A 24 -20.23 30.53 17.24
CA PHE A 24 -20.92 30.75 18.52
C PHE A 24 -22.42 30.89 18.28
N TRP A 25 -23.21 30.10 19.02
CA TRP A 25 -24.67 30.13 18.91
C TRP A 25 -25.37 29.87 20.24
N LYS A 26 -26.67 30.20 20.29
CA LYS A 26 -27.54 29.89 21.42
C LYS A 26 -28.44 28.71 21.12
N GLN A 27 -28.55 27.81 22.10
CA GLN A 27 -29.63 26.83 22.15
C GLN A 27 -30.45 27.08 23.42
N GLY A 28 -31.58 27.76 23.26
CA GLY A 28 -32.39 28.23 24.38
C GLY A 28 -31.68 29.34 25.18
N ARG A 29 -31.20 29.02 26.39
CA ARG A 29 -30.50 29.97 27.28
C ARG A 29 -29.00 29.66 27.44
N SER A 30 -28.52 28.58 26.83
CA SER A 30 -27.11 28.19 26.87
C SER A 30 -26.40 28.66 25.62
N TRP A 31 -25.16 29.09 25.78
CA TRP A 31 -24.22 29.30 24.69
C TRP A 31 -23.51 28.00 24.33
N ASN A 32 -23.18 27.84 23.06
CA ASN A 32 -22.38 26.75 22.53
C ASN A 32 -21.35 27.32 21.54
N ALA A 33 -20.27 26.59 21.34
CA ALA A 33 -19.28 26.89 20.32
C ALA A 33 -18.68 25.61 19.72
N GLU A 34 -18.13 25.73 18.52
CA GLU A 34 -17.52 24.65 17.75
C GLU A 34 -16.50 25.27 16.77
N TYR A 35 -15.36 24.62 16.56
CA TYR A 35 -14.34 25.08 15.63
C TYR A 35 -14.49 24.42 14.26
N PHE A 36 -14.07 25.12 13.22
CA PHE A 36 -14.15 24.75 11.82
C PHE A 36 -12.83 25.09 11.12
N HIS A 37 -12.48 24.31 10.12
CA HIS A 37 -11.32 24.55 9.26
C HIS A 37 -11.78 24.79 7.83
N LEU A 38 -11.04 25.65 7.14
CA LEU A 38 -11.15 25.76 5.69
C LEU A 38 -10.06 24.89 5.08
N ASP A 39 -10.33 24.35 3.90
CA ASP A 39 -9.33 23.67 3.10
C ASP A 39 -8.26 24.67 2.62
N MET A 40 -7.15 24.17 2.09
CA MET A 40 -6.00 24.98 1.65
C MET A 40 -6.36 26.06 0.62
N ASP A 41 -7.48 25.90 -0.08
CA ASP A 41 -8.00 26.82 -1.09
C ASP A 41 -9.11 27.76 -0.57
N ASP A 42 -9.24 27.89 0.76
CA ASP A 42 -10.23 28.74 1.43
C ASP A 42 -11.69 28.26 1.25
N THR A 43 -11.90 26.96 1.02
CA THR A 43 -13.23 26.35 0.86
C THR A 43 -13.67 25.54 2.08
N LEU A 44 -14.98 25.38 2.25
CA LEU A 44 -15.58 24.60 3.33
C LEU A 44 -15.64 23.10 3.02
N TYR A 45 -15.19 22.27 3.96
CA TYR A 45 -15.43 20.83 3.90
C TYR A 45 -16.95 20.52 3.88
N PRO A 46 -17.40 19.49 3.14
CA PRO A 46 -18.83 19.13 3.04
C PRO A 46 -19.51 18.88 4.39
N GLU A 47 -18.79 18.25 5.33
CA GLU A 47 -19.24 17.93 6.68
C GLU A 47 -19.43 19.21 7.51
N ASP A 48 -18.43 20.10 7.46
CA ASP A 48 -18.40 21.37 8.19
C ASP A 48 -19.50 22.32 7.71
N ARG A 49 -19.71 22.38 6.40
CA ARG A 49 -20.85 23.12 5.83
C ARG A 49 -22.19 22.62 6.36
N SER A 50 -22.40 21.29 6.34
CA SER A 50 -23.66 20.68 6.79
C SER A 50 -23.90 21.04 8.27
N ARG A 51 -22.84 21.01 9.07
CA ARG A 51 -22.88 21.39 10.47
C ARG A 51 -23.19 22.87 10.68
N LEU A 52 -22.61 23.77 9.89
CA LEU A 52 -22.89 25.21 9.94
C LEU A 52 -24.34 25.53 9.57
N GLU A 53 -24.93 24.84 8.59
CA GLU A 53 -26.36 24.99 8.25
C GLU A 53 -27.27 24.54 9.40
N GLU A 54 -26.93 23.47 10.12
CA GLU A 54 -27.67 23.05 11.32
C GLU A 54 -27.61 24.12 12.44
N ILE A 55 -26.42 24.71 12.65
CA ILE A 55 -26.23 25.78 13.64
C ILE A 55 -27.06 27.00 13.26
N LYS A 56 -27.00 27.43 11.99
CA LYS A 56 -27.80 28.54 11.45
C LYS A 56 -29.30 28.28 11.58
N SER A 57 -29.76 27.05 11.35
CA SER A 57 -31.16 26.67 11.54
C SER A 57 -31.58 26.75 13.02
N THR A 58 -30.66 26.43 13.94
CA THR A 58 -30.89 26.47 15.39
C THR A 58 -30.91 27.90 15.94
N ASP A 59 -29.99 28.75 15.48
CA ASP A 59 -29.86 30.14 15.86
C ASP A 59 -29.47 31.00 14.64
N PRO A 60 -30.43 31.68 14.00
CA PRO A 60 -30.14 32.54 12.86
C PRO A 60 -29.23 33.73 13.16
N ALA A 61 -28.99 34.06 14.44
CA ALA A 61 -28.06 35.10 14.86
C ALA A 61 -26.66 34.55 15.19
N ALA A 62 -26.42 33.26 14.97
CA ALA A 62 -25.12 32.65 15.18
C ALA A 62 -24.04 33.33 14.33
N VAL A 63 -22.84 33.40 14.90
CA VAL A 63 -21.67 34.06 14.29
C VAL A 63 -20.51 33.10 14.20
N ILE A 64 -19.64 33.28 13.22
CA ILE A 64 -18.41 32.52 13.06
C ILE A 64 -17.23 33.47 13.00
N LEU A 65 -16.24 33.24 13.85
CA LEU A 65 -15.23 34.24 14.20
C LEU A 65 -13.83 33.65 14.12
N ASN A 66 -12.89 34.45 13.61
CA ASN A 66 -11.47 34.15 13.59
C ASN A 66 -10.69 35.36 14.11
N GLY A 67 -9.69 35.11 14.95
CA GLY A 67 -8.88 36.15 15.60
C GLY A 67 -8.14 37.08 14.64
N TYR A 68 -7.74 36.60 13.46
CA TYR A 68 -7.04 37.40 12.45
C TYR A 68 -7.98 38.18 11.54
N TYR A 69 -9.12 37.59 11.16
CA TYR A 69 -10.01 38.15 10.15
C TYR A 69 -11.15 39.00 10.75
N CYS A 70 -11.53 38.74 12.00
CA CYS A 70 -12.64 39.42 12.65
C CYS A 70 -12.13 40.46 13.66
N GLY A 71 -12.32 41.75 13.35
CA GLY A 71 -11.97 42.83 14.29
C GLY A 71 -12.71 42.73 15.62
N HIS A 72 -12.18 43.34 16.69
CA HIS A 72 -12.64 43.18 18.09
C HIS A 72 -12.29 41.82 18.73
N LEU A 73 -11.38 41.07 18.11
CA LEU A 73 -10.69 39.91 18.63
C LEU A 73 -9.17 40.12 18.39
N GLY A 74 -8.31 39.45 19.17
CA GLY A 74 -6.87 39.62 19.03
C GLY A 74 -6.05 38.92 20.12
N GLU A 75 -4.79 38.65 19.79
CA GLU A 75 -3.84 37.85 20.56
C GLU A 75 -3.63 38.33 22.01
N ASP A 76 -3.54 39.64 22.21
CA ASP A 76 -3.29 40.26 23.53
C ASP A 76 -4.56 40.48 24.39
N MET A 77 -5.74 40.09 23.90
CA MET A 77 -7.01 40.39 24.60
C MET A 77 -7.23 39.45 25.80
N SER A 78 -7.73 40.02 26.89
CA SER A 78 -8.17 39.25 28.06
C SER A 78 -9.46 38.47 27.77
N LEU A 79 -9.75 37.44 28.59
CA LEU A 79 -10.97 36.64 28.46
C LEU A 79 -12.25 37.50 28.47
N ASP A 80 -12.28 38.55 29.30
CA ASP A 80 -13.44 39.44 29.40
C ASP A 80 -13.60 40.31 28.15
N GLU A 81 -12.49 40.71 27.52
CA GLU A 81 -12.46 41.46 26.27
C GLU A 81 -12.85 40.57 25.07
N LEU A 82 -12.35 39.34 24.98
CA LEU A 82 -12.79 38.34 23.99
C LEU A 82 -14.29 38.05 24.13
N THR A 83 -14.77 37.89 25.37
CA THR A 83 -16.19 37.69 25.65
C THR A 83 -17.04 38.88 25.18
N ALA A 84 -16.54 40.11 25.31
CA ALA A 84 -17.21 41.30 24.80
C ALA A 84 -17.16 41.37 23.26
N GLY A 85 -16.06 40.96 22.64
CA GLY A 85 -15.89 40.86 21.19
C GLY A 85 -16.88 39.89 20.56
N VAL A 86 -16.97 38.66 21.06
CA VAL A 86 -17.94 37.66 20.58
C VAL A 86 -19.37 38.16 20.73
N ARG A 87 -19.69 38.80 21.87
CA ARG A 87 -21.01 39.39 22.09
C ARG A 87 -21.30 40.51 21.09
N TYR A 88 -20.33 41.35 20.80
CA TYR A 88 -20.46 42.45 19.85
C TYR A 88 -20.83 41.92 18.46
N HIS A 89 -20.11 40.91 17.96
CA HIS A 89 -20.42 40.29 16.67
C HIS A 89 -21.84 39.69 16.64
N TYR A 90 -22.19 38.95 17.68
CA TYR A 90 -23.51 38.32 17.81
C TYR A 90 -24.66 39.34 17.88
N GLU A 91 -24.52 40.43 18.64
CA GLU A 91 -25.58 41.43 18.81
C GLU A 91 -25.76 42.34 17.59
N ASN A 92 -24.73 42.48 16.75
CA ASN A 92 -24.74 43.36 15.58
C ASN A 92 -24.83 42.60 14.24
N SER A 93 -24.99 41.28 14.27
CA SER A 93 -25.01 40.43 13.07
C SER A 93 -23.78 40.64 12.17
N MET A 94 -22.61 40.72 12.78
CA MET A 94 -21.34 40.80 12.07
C MET A 94 -20.73 39.40 12.00
N ASN A 95 -20.24 38.99 10.82
CA ASN A 95 -19.71 37.65 10.56
C ASN A 95 -20.77 36.56 10.83
N ASP A 96 -21.94 36.70 10.21
CA ASP A 96 -22.98 35.70 10.26
C ASP A 96 -22.60 34.44 9.47
N ILE A 97 -23.16 33.30 9.88
CA ILE A 97 -22.86 32.01 9.26
C ILE A 97 -23.32 31.94 7.79
N ASP A 98 -24.37 32.66 7.40
CA ASP A 98 -24.88 32.63 6.02
C ASP A 98 -23.91 33.30 5.03
N GLY A 99 -23.41 34.48 5.39
CA GLY A 99 -22.38 35.18 4.64
C GLY A 99 -21.06 34.40 4.57
N PHE A 100 -20.70 33.70 5.65
CA PHE A 100 -19.51 32.84 5.68
C PHE A 100 -19.65 31.64 4.73
N ILE A 101 -20.76 30.89 4.81
CA ILE A 101 -21.04 29.78 3.88
C ILE A 101 -21.00 30.30 2.44
N GLY A 102 -21.67 31.42 2.14
CA GLY A 102 -21.71 31.96 0.78
C GLY A 102 -20.36 32.41 0.22
N THR A 103 -19.38 32.71 1.08
CA THR A 103 -18.02 33.12 0.67
C THR A 103 -17.11 31.92 0.41
N HIS A 104 -17.29 30.84 1.17
CA HIS A 104 -16.40 29.67 1.20
C HIS A 104 -17.06 28.40 0.60
N ASP A 105 -18.23 28.52 -0.04
CA ASP A 105 -18.90 27.43 -0.76
C ASP A 105 -18.51 27.45 -2.24
N ASP A 106 -17.74 26.45 -2.67
CA ASP A 106 -17.27 26.29 -4.05
C ASP A 106 -18.20 25.42 -4.92
N ARG A 107 -19.35 24.99 -4.38
CA ARG A 107 -20.25 24.11 -5.13
C ARG A 107 -20.80 24.81 -6.36
N LEU A 108 -20.65 24.13 -7.49
CA LEU A 108 -21.42 24.45 -8.70
C LEU A 108 -22.92 24.32 -8.41
N PRO A 109 -23.78 25.13 -9.07
CA PRO A 109 -25.23 25.00 -8.90
C PRO A 109 -25.71 23.56 -9.18
N PRO A 110 -26.69 23.03 -8.43
CA PRO A 110 -27.17 21.66 -8.63
C PRO A 110 -27.60 21.36 -10.07
N GLU A 111 -28.20 22.35 -10.74
CA GLU A 111 -28.60 22.25 -12.15
C GLU A 111 -27.39 22.02 -13.07
N VAL A 112 -26.26 22.68 -12.80
CA VAL A 112 -25.02 22.53 -13.57
C VAL A 112 -24.38 21.17 -13.30
N ILE A 113 -24.42 20.70 -12.05
CA ILE A 113 -23.92 19.37 -11.66
C ILE A 113 -24.74 18.28 -12.35
N GLU A 114 -26.07 18.39 -12.34
CA GLU A 114 -26.95 17.41 -13.01
C GLU A 114 -26.76 17.42 -14.53
N GLU A 115 -26.61 18.60 -15.15
CA GLU A 115 -26.33 18.72 -16.59
C GLU A 115 -24.97 18.09 -16.95
N ALA A 116 -23.92 18.39 -16.18
CA ALA A 116 -22.59 17.85 -16.42
C ALA A 116 -22.52 16.34 -16.19
N ARG A 117 -23.19 15.83 -15.14
CA ARG A 117 -23.33 14.40 -14.87
C ARG A 117 -24.05 13.68 -16.00
N ALA A 118 -25.16 14.24 -16.47
CA ALA A 118 -25.90 13.68 -17.59
C ALA A 118 -25.05 13.63 -18.87
N ALA A 119 -24.27 14.67 -19.14
CA ALA A 119 -23.36 14.71 -20.29
C ALA A 119 -22.24 13.67 -20.17
N ALA A 120 -21.65 13.50 -18.98
CA ALA A 120 -20.64 12.46 -18.72
C ALA A 120 -21.23 11.05 -18.94
N HIS A 121 -22.42 10.78 -18.40
CA HIS A 121 -23.10 9.51 -18.57
C HIS A 121 -23.50 9.22 -20.01
N GLU A 122 -23.93 10.22 -20.77
CA GLU A 122 -24.18 10.08 -22.22
C GLU A 122 -22.90 9.72 -23.00
N ALA A 123 -21.75 10.25 -22.56
CA ALA A 123 -20.44 9.90 -23.11
C ALA A 123 -19.87 8.57 -22.58
N GLY A 124 -20.55 7.91 -21.63
CA GLY A 124 -20.06 6.70 -20.97
C GLY A 124 -18.88 6.92 -20.01
N LEU A 125 -18.72 8.15 -19.51
CA LEU A 125 -17.65 8.54 -18.59
C LEU A 125 -18.17 8.66 -17.15
N PRO A 126 -17.34 8.37 -16.14
CA PRO A 126 -17.67 8.65 -14.75
C PRO A 126 -17.68 10.16 -14.48
N PHE A 127 -18.55 10.60 -13.57
CA PHE A 127 -18.63 12.00 -13.14
C PHE A 127 -18.20 12.18 -11.68
N SER A 128 -17.35 13.19 -11.43
CA SER A 128 -16.99 13.66 -10.09
C SER A 128 -17.33 15.14 -9.96
N GLU A 129 -17.89 15.51 -8.80
CA GLU A 129 -18.18 16.90 -8.43
C GLU A 129 -16.90 17.67 -8.07
N LYS A 130 -15.77 16.97 -7.86
CA LYS A 130 -14.47 17.62 -7.63
C LYS A 130 -14.01 18.31 -8.92
N PRO A 131 -13.83 19.64 -8.95
CA PRO A 131 -13.25 20.29 -10.11
C PRO A 131 -11.81 19.80 -10.31
N TYR A 132 -11.47 19.38 -11.53
CA TYR A 132 -10.07 19.10 -11.88
C TYR A 132 -9.29 20.42 -11.85
N ARG A 133 -8.30 20.51 -10.97
CA ARG A 133 -7.40 21.66 -10.86
C ARG A 133 -5.98 21.16 -11.14
N ASP A 134 -5.26 21.87 -12.01
CA ASP A 134 -3.90 21.50 -12.43
C ASP A 134 -3.01 21.26 -11.20
N GLY A 135 -2.45 20.05 -11.08
CA GLY A 135 -1.50 19.67 -10.02
C GLY A 135 -2.09 18.89 -8.84
N GLU A 136 -3.42 18.78 -8.69
CA GLU A 136 -4.01 17.86 -7.72
C GLU A 136 -4.18 16.46 -8.32
N ASP A 137 -3.56 15.46 -7.70
CA ASP A 137 -3.64 14.08 -8.16
C ASP A 137 -5.01 13.49 -7.80
N PHE A 138 -5.77 13.09 -8.82
CA PHE A 138 -7.02 12.37 -8.61
C PHE A 138 -6.67 10.94 -8.23
N ASN A 139 -6.90 10.54 -6.97
CA ASN A 139 -6.69 9.15 -6.57
C ASN A 139 -7.92 8.30 -6.95
N PRO A 140 -7.84 7.47 -8.01
CA PRO A 140 -9.00 6.74 -8.51
C PRO A 140 -9.45 5.62 -7.56
N TYR A 141 -8.60 5.20 -6.62
CA TYR A 141 -8.88 4.07 -5.75
C TYR A 141 -9.59 4.47 -4.45
N VAL A 142 -9.69 5.76 -4.15
CA VAL A 142 -10.34 6.27 -2.93
C VAL A 142 -11.73 6.81 -3.25
N PHE A 143 -12.74 6.31 -2.53
CA PHE A 143 -14.09 6.88 -2.58
C PHE A 143 -14.18 8.05 -1.59
N ASP A 144 -14.10 9.27 -2.09
CA ASP A 144 -14.11 10.53 -1.33
C ASP A 144 -15.52 11.14 -1.18
N GLY A 145 -16.55 10.48 -1.71
CA GLY A 145 -17.95 10.92 -1.65
C GLY A 145 -18.32 12.04 -2.62
N ARG A 146 -17.37 12.54 -3.43
CA ARG A 146 -17.63 13.59 -4.44
C ARG A 146 -18.15 13.03 -5.78
N GLN A 147 -18.23 11.71 -5.89
CA GLN A 147 -18.75 10.98 -7.03
C GLN A 147 -19.85 10.01 -6.56
N SER A 148 -20.78 9.67 -7.44
CA SER A 148 -21.78 8.65 -7.10
C SER A 148 -21.13 7.27 -7.01
N TYR A 149 -21.77 6.33 -6.30
CA TYR A 149 -21.25 4.96 -6.23
C TYR A 149 -21.22 4.30 -7.62
N GLU A 150 -22.19 4.63 -8.49
CA GLU A 150 -22.24 4.14 -9.87
C GLU A 150 -21.10 4.69 -10.71
N ASP A 151 -20.76 5.97 -10.53
CA ASP A 151 -19.61 6.62 -11.20
C ASP A 151 -18.29 6.01 -10.74
N TYR A 152 -18.14 5.75 -9.45
CA TYR A 152 -16.96 5.10 -8.89
C TYR A 152 -16.79 3.66 -9.44
N GLU A 153 -17.85 2.87 -9.48
CA GLU A 153 -17.81 1.53 -10.08
C GLU A 153 -17.53 1.58 -11.59
N LEU A 154 -18.08 2.56 -12.30
CA LEU A 154 -17.85 2.73 -13.74
C LEU A 154 -16.37 3.06 -14.00
N MET A 155 -15.80 3.99 -13.24
CA MET A 155 -14.38 4.33 -13.32
C MET A 155 -13.48 3.11 -13.10
N HIS A 156 -13.72 2.34 -12.03
CA HIS A 156 -12.96 1.11 -11.75
C HIS A 156 -13.13 0.05 -12.83
N ARG A 157 -14.32 -0.07 -13.42
CA ARG A 157 -14.56 -0.99 -14.52
C ARG A 157 -13.76 -0.60 -15.76
N MET A 158 -13.79 0.69 -16.14
CA MET A 158 -13.04 1.21 -17.28
C MET A 158 -11.54 1.04 -17.08
N MET A 159 -11.02 1.30 -15.87
CA MET A 159 -9.62 1.05 -15.53
C MET A 159 -9.25 -0.42 -15.64
N ASN A 160 -10.10 -1.33 -15.16
CA ASN A 160 -9.86 -2.77 -15.29
C ASN A 160 -9.96 -3.26 -16.75
N GLU A 161 -10.83 -2.66 -17.55
CA GLU A 161 -10.98 -2.96 -18.97
C GLU A 161 -9.77 -2.46 -19.77
N GLU A 162 -9.35 -1.21 -19.57
CA GLU A 162 -8.13 -0.64 -20.14
C GLU A 162 -6.90 -1.45 -19.72
N ARG A 163 -6.79 -1.83 -18.44
CA ARG A 163 -5.76 -2.74 -17.95
C ARG A 163 -5.84 -4.09 -18.66
N SER A 164 -7.03 -4.67 -18.82
CA SER A 164 -7.19 -5.95 -19.53
C SER A 164 -6.82 -5.85 -21.01
N GLU A 165 -7.05 -4.70 -21.66
CA GLU A 165 -6.64 -4.46 -23.04
C GLU A 165 -5.12 -4.30 -23.16
N GLN A 166 -4.49 -3.55 -22.25
CA GLN A 166 -3.03 -3.44 -22.18
C GLN A 166 -2.36 -4.78 -21.85
N MET A 167 -2.97 -5.60 -20.99
CA MET A 167 -2.53 -6.97 -20.68
C MET A 167 -2.77 -7.97 -21.82
N ALA A 168 -3.56 -7.62 -22.85
CA ALA A 168 -3.74 -8.47 -24.02
C ALA A 168 -2.54 -8.40 -24.99
N GLU A 169 -1.69 -7.38 -24.88
CA GLU A 169 -0.45 -7.32 -25.63
C GLU A 169 0.62 -8.26 -25.03
N PRO A 170 1.35 -9.02 -25.86
CA PRO A 170 2.34 -9.97 -25.39
C PRO A 170 3.52 -9.27 -24.68
N ILE A 171 3.65 -9.47 -23.37
CA ILE A 171 4.70 -8.87 -22.51
C ILE A 171 6.11 -9.37 -22.90
N LEU A 172 6.21 -10.63 -23.31
CA LEU A 172 7.47 -11.22 -23.72
C LEU A 172 7.20 -12.28 -24.78
N SER A 173 7.92 -12.23 -25.90
CA SER A 173 7.90 -13.27 -26.92
C SER A 173 9.32 -13.63 -27.33
N GLY A 174 9.57 -14.92 -27.57
CA GLY A 174 10.83 -15.43 -28.07
C GLY A 174 10.65 -16.28 -29.32
N TYR A 175 11.51 -16.10 -30.32
CA TYR A 175 11.54 -16.96 -31.50
C TYR A 175 12.32 -18.23 -31.20
N LEU A 176 11.59 -19.32 -30.98
CA LEU A 176 12.11 -20.62 -30.56
C LEU A 176 12.45 -21.47 -31.78
N SER A 177 13.71 -21.85 -31.92
CA SER A 177 14.23 -22.58 -33.08
C SER A 177 14.98 -23.85 -32.72
N ASN A 178 15.06 -24.77 -33.69
CA ASN A 178 15.74 -26.05 -33.55
C ASN A 178 17.08 -26.04 -34.31
N LEU A 179 18.22 -26.09 -33.59
CA LEU A 179 19.57 -26.09 -34.17
C LEU A 179 19.84 -27.30 -35.07
N GLY A 180 19.22 -28.45 -34.78
CA GLY A 180 19.51 -29.72 -35.42
C GLY A 180 18.85 -29.95 -36.77
N LYS A 181 17.92 -29.10 -37.21
CA LYS A 181 17.01 -29.40 -38.34
C LYS A 181 16.83 -28.30 -39.39
N TYR A 182 17.89 -27.58 -39.75
CA TYR A 182 17.87 -26.67 -40.91
C TYR A 182 17.63 -27.35 -42.29
N THR A 183 17.47 -28.68 -42.37
CA THR A 183 17.50 -29.44 -43.63
C THR A 183 16.22 -30.23 -44.01
N GLU A 184 15.10 -30.13 -43.29
CA GLU A 184 13.94 -31.04 -43.53
C GLU A 184 12.55 -30.38 -43.67
N GLY A 185 12.41 -29.25 -44.38
CA GLY A 185 11.10 -28.76 -44.86
C GLY A 185 10.05 -28.43 -43.78
N ARG A 186 10.45 -28.35 -42.50
CA ARG A 186 9.66 -27.85 -41.37
C ARG A 186 10.03 -26.38 -41.10
N PRO A 187 9.16 -25.57 -40.50
CA PRO A 187 9.55 -24.24 -40.03
C PRO A 187 10.75 -24.36 -39.09
N ALA A 188 11.79 -23.55 -39.32
CA ALA A 188 13.04 -23.59 -38.56
C ALA A 188 12.89 -23.10 -37.11
N GLY A 189 11.78 -22.42 -36.82
CA GLY A 189 11.36 -21.96 -35.50
C GLY A 189 9.95 -21.39 -35.52
N GLU A 190 9.46 -21.00 -34.36
CA GLU A 190 8.14 -20.38 -34.16
C GLU A 190 8.20 -19.37 -33.02
N TRP A 191 7.41 -18.28 -33.12
CA TRP A 191 7.26 -17.33 -32.03
C TRP A 191 6.43 -17.92 -30.90
N VAL A 192 6.93 -17.82 -29.67
CA VAL A 192 6.23 -18.22 -28.45
C VAL A 192 6.10 -17.00 -27.55
N THR A 193 4.86 -16.66 -27.20
CA THR A 193 4.56 -15.64 -26.20
C THR A 193 4.53 -16.24 -24.81
N PHE A 194 5.12 -15.53 -23.84
CA PHE A 194 5.10 -15.81 -22.43
C PHE A 194 4.25 -14.75 -21.69
N PRO A 195 3.45 -15.16 -20.70
CA PRO A 195 3.29 -16.52 -20.22
C PRO A 195 2.56 -17.45 -21.22
N THR A 196 2.87 -18.74 -21.17
CA THR A 196 2.37 -19.79 -22.06
C THR A 196 1.91 -21.03 -21.28
N THR A 197 1.33 -22.01 -21.97
CA THR A 197 0.89 -23.29 -21.37
C THR A 197 1.80 -24.44 -21.78
N ALA A 198 1.86 -25.49 -20.95
CA ALA A 198 2.63 -26.69 -21.25
C ALA A 198 2.11 -27.40 -22.51
N GLU A 199 0.78 -27.40 -22.71
CA GLU A 199 0.14 -27.94 -23.90
C GLU A 199 0.56 -27.17 -25.16
N HIS A 200 0.50 -25.85 -25.13
CA HIS A 200 0.88 -25.01 -26.26
C HIS A 200 2.37 -25.14 -26.60
N LEU A 201 3.25 -25.09 -25.58
CA LEU A 201 4.70 -25.21 -25.82
C LEU A 201 5.06 -26.58 -26.39
N LYS A 202 4.38 -27.64 -25.95
CA LYS A 202 4.54 -28.98 -26.53
C LYS A 202 4.11 -29.03 -28.00
N GLU A 203 2.99 -28.41 -28.37
CA GLU A 203 2.55 -28.32 -29.77
C GLU A 203 3.56 -27.56 -30.64
N VAL A 204 4.18 -26.50 -30.10
CA VAL A 204 5.27 -25.79 -30.78
C VAL A 204 6.47 -26.70 -30.98
N PHE A 205 6.94 -27.38 -29.92
CA PHE A 205 8.06 -28.32 -30.00
C PHE A 205 7.83 -29.44 -31.02
N ASP A 206 6.62 -30.01 -31.07
CA ASP A 206 6.24 -31.05 -32.05
C ASP A 206 6.31 -30.52 -33.50
N ARG A 207 5.86 -29.27 -33.73
CA ARG A 207 5.88 -28.61 -35.05
C ARG A 207 7.29 -28.31 -35.53
N ILE A 208 8.15 -27.76 -34.68
CA ILE A 208 9.56 -27.46 -35.00
C ILE A 208 10.48 -28.68 -34.87
N GLY A 209 9.94 -29.82 -34.43
CA GLY A 209 10.59 -31.13 -34.46
C GLY A 209 11.64 -31.36 -33.39
N ILE A 210 11.43 -30.78 -32.20
CA ILE A 210 12.19 -31.10 -30.98
C ILE A 210 11.61 -32.38 -30.39
N ASP A 211 12.46 -33.39 -30.18
CA ASP A 211 12.03 -34.71 -29.74
C ASP A 211 12.60 -35.12 -28.36
N PHE A 212 13.31 -34.19 -27.71
CA PHE A 212 13.91 -34.33 -26.37
C PHE A 212 14.85 -35.53 -26.25
N LYS A 213 15.34 -36.08 -27.36
CA LYS A 213 16.30 -37.18 -27.35
C LYS A 213 17.75 -36.70 -27.30
N HIS A 214 18.03 -35.50 -27.81
CA HIS A 214 19.32 -34.84 -27.68
C HIS A 214 19.22 -33.72 -26.64
N TYR A 215 20.33 -33.48 -25.92
CA TYR A 215 20.45 -32.32 -25.04
C TYR A 215 20.58 -31.05 -25.90
N GLU A 216 19.96 -29.94 -25.47
CA GLU A 216 20.07 -28.61 -26.10
C GLU A 216 19.54 -28.52 -27.54
N GLU A 217 18.39 -29.15 -27.84
CA GLU A 217 17.78 -29.08 -29.18
C GLU A 217 17.13 -27.71 -29.51
N TRP A 218 16.86 -26.89 -28.49
CA TRP A 218 16.21 -25.59 -28.65
C TRP A 218 17.13 -24.42 -28.31
N HIS A 219 16.89 -23.30 -28.96
CA HIS A 219 17.52 -22.01 -28.69
C HIS A 219 16.55 -20.89 -29.09
N PHE A 220 16.75 -19.70 -28.53
CA PHE A 220 16.05 -18.49 -28.94
C PHE A 220 16.96 -17.64 -29.83
N THR A 221 16.50 -17.28 -31.04
CA THR A 221 17.28 -16.41 -31.93
C THR A 221 16.95 -14.94 -31.78
N GLU A 222 15.75 -14.62 -31.30
CA GLU A 222 15.25 -13.27 -31.16
C GLU A 222 14.23 -13.19 -30.02
N PHE A 223 14.20 -12.06 -29.33
CA PHE A 223 13.20 -11.73 -28.31
C PHE A 223 12.51 -10.41 -28.66
N GLN A 224 11.25 -10.30 -28.28
CA GLN A 224 10.45 -9.08 -28.38
C GLN A 224 9.74 -8.83 -27.06
N SER A 225 9.80 -7.60 -26.58
CA SER A 225 9.09 -7.14 -25.39
C SER A 225 8.77 -5.65 -25.53
N PRO A 226 7.60 -5.19 -25.06
CA PRO A 226 7.30 -3.77 -24.92
C PRO A 226 8.02 -3.12 -23.73
N ILE A 227 8.74 -3.89 -22.91
CA ILE A 227 9.54 -3.37 -21.78
C ILE A 227 10.94 -3.02 -22.30
N PRO A 228 11.34 -1.73 -22.31
CA PRO A 228 12.67 -1.32 -22.74
C PRO A 228 13.78 -1.99 -21.92
N GLY A 229 14.90 -2.34 -22.55
CA GLY A 229 16.06 -2.98 -21.91
C GLY A 229 15.90 -4.46 -21.58
N LEU A 230 14.67 -4.96 -21.37
CA LEU A 230 14.44 -6.34 -20.89
C LEU A 230 15.11 -7.41 -21.75
N THR A 231 15.02 -7.30 -23.08
CA THR A 231 15.55 -8.31 -24.00
C THR A 231 17.06 -8.41 -24.00
N GLU A 232 17.77 -7.38 -23.53
CA GLU A 232 19.24 -7.36 -23.46
C GLU A 232 19.79 -8.31 -22.38
N HIS A 233 18.94 -8.66 -21.41
CA HIS A 233 19.24 -9.57 -20.31
C HIS A 233 18.85 -11.03 -20.60
N LEU A 234 18.28 -11.28 -21.78
CA LEU A 234 17.87 -12.62 -22.23
C LEU A 234 18.92 -13.21 -23.16
N SER A 235 19.21 -14.49 -22.99
CA SER A 235 20.19 -15.22 -23.80
C SER A 235 19.54 -16.22 -24.75
N GLU A 236 20.29 -16.65 -25.77
CA GLU A 236 19.88 -17.72 -26.69
C GLU A 236 19.61 -19.07 -26.00
N TYR A 237 20.16 -19.26 -24.78
CA TYR A 237 20.00 -20.46 -23.95
C TYR A 237 18.99 -20.29 -22.81
N SER A 238 18.23 -19.18 -22.78
CA SER A 238 17.21 -18.94 -21.75
C SER A 238 16.22 -20.10 -21.70
N HIS A 239 15.90 -20.61 -20.50
CA HIS A 239 15.01 -21.75 -20.38
C HIS A 239 13.54 -21.32 -20.53
N PRO A 240 12.71 -22.05 -21.32
CA PRO A 240 11.29 -21.70 -21.48
C PRO A 240 10.50 -21.61 -20.16
N ASP A 241 10.85 -22.42 -19.16
CA ASP A 241 10.22 -22.34 -17.83
C ASP A 241 10.58 -21.04 -17.10
N GLU A 242 11.80 -20.53 -17.24
CA GLU A 242 12.23 -19.26 -16.64
C GLU A 242 11.56 -18.08 -17.31
N LEU A 243 11.49 -18.09 -18.65
CA LEU A 243 10.78 -17.08 -19.42
C LEU A 243 9.27 -17.09 -19.10
N ASN A 244 8.70 -18.27 -18.88
CA ASN A 244 7.32 -18.41 -18.47
C ASN A 244 7.09 -17.88 -17.04
N TYR A 245 8.02 -18.16 -16.13
CA TYR A 245 7.96 -17.65 -14.76
C TYR A 245 8.06 -16.13 -14.73
N LEU A 246 9.03 -15.55 -15.43
CA LEU A 246 9.16 -14.11 -15.60
C LEU A 246 7.89 -13.51 -16.21
N GLY A 247 7.37 -14.11 -17.29
CA GLY A 247 6.13 -13.67 -17.92
C GLY A 247 4.96 -13.65 -16.95
N LYS A 248 4.85 -14.63 -16.05
CA LYS A 248 3.83 -14.63 -14.98
C LYS A 248 4.04 -13.56 -13.92
N LEU A 249 5.28 -13.32 -13.50
CA LEU A 249 5.58 -12.23 -12.57
C LEU A 249 5.17 -10.87 -13.14
N LEU A 250 5.52 -10.62 -14.41
CA LEU A 250 5.19 -9.37 -15.10
C LEU A 250 3.69 -9.23 -15.42
N GLU A 251 3.00 -10.34 -15.70
CA GLU A 251 1.53 -10.35 -15.86
C GLU A 251 0.82 -9.98 -14.54
N MET A 252 1.41 -10.29 -13.38
CA MET A 252 0.78 -10.02 -12.08
C MET A 252 1.01 -8.60 -11.54
N GLN A 253 1.86 -7.79 -12.18
CA GLN A 253 2.20 -6.45 -11.71
C GLN A 253 1.09 -5.42 -12.01
N PHE A 254 0.98 -4.39 -11.17
CA PHE A 254 0.16 -3.20 -11.43
C PHE A 254 0.92 -2.20 -12.33
N ASP A 255 0.23 -1.21 -12.89
CA ASP A 255 0.87 -0.25 -13.82
C ASP A 255 2.05 0.48 -13.15
N ASP A 256 1.89 0.92 -11.91
CA ASP A 256 2.96 1.54 -11.10
C ASP A 256 4.17 0.61 -10.90
N ASP A 257 3.93 -0.69 -10.71
CA ASP A 257 4.99 -1.69 -10.55
C ASP A 257 5.73 -1.92 -11.88
N ARG A 258 5.03 -1.86 -13.01
CA ARG A 258 5.62 -1.98 -14.34
C ARG A 258 6.56 -0.81 -14.64
N GLU A 259 6.15 0.42 -14.33
CA GLU A 259 7.01 1.60 -14.51
C GLU A 259 8.24 1.53 -13.60
N LYS A 260 8.05 1.11 -12.35
CA LYS A 260 9.15 0.87 -11.42
C LYS A 260 10.09 -0.22 -11.89
N PHE A 261 9.57 -1.31 -12.45
CA PHE A 261 10.40 -2.38 -13.02
C PHE A 261 11.21 -1.91 -14.22
N ILE A 262 10.63 -1.13 -15.12
CA ILE A 262 11.35 -0.52 -16.26
C ILE A 262 12.49 0.37 -15.74
N ALA A 263 12.19 1.27 -14.80
CA ALA A 263 13.18 2.14 -14.19
C ALA A 263 14.29 1.34 -13.50
N ALA A 264 13.95 0.25 -12.81
CA ALA A 264 14.90 -0.59 -12.09
C ALA A 264 15.83 -1.39 -13.03
N ILE A 265 15.33 -1.83 -14.20
CA ILE A 265 16.16 -2.40 -15.26
C ILE A 265 17.18 -1.37 -15.75
N GLU A 266 16.73 -0.15 -16.05
CA GLU A 266 17.62 0.92 -16.52
C GLU A 266 18.64 1.35 -15.46
N TYR A 267 18.23 1.37 -14.19
CA TYR A 267 19.10 1.61 -13.04
C TYR A 267 20.23 0.56 -12.94
N GLY A 268 19.97 -0.67 -13.38
CA GLY A 268 20.98 -1.71 -13.58
C GLY A 268 21.42 -2.46 -12.31
N ASP A 269 20.85 -2.11 -11.15
CA ASP A 269 21.07 -2.84 -9.90
C ASP A 269 20.29 -4.16 -9.93
N HIS A 270 20.99 -5.29 -9.81
CA HIS A 270 20.41 -6.63 -9.97
C HIS A 270 19.77 -6.89 -11.34
N ALA A 271 20.45 -6.51 -12.43
CA ALA A 271 19.99 -6.72 -13.81
C ALA A 271 21.01 -7.47 -14.70
N ASP A 272 21.97 -8.22 -14.17
CA ASP A 272 23.03 -8.83 -15.01
C ASP A 272 22.59 -10.08 -15.78
N SER A 273 21.50 -10.72 -15.37
CA SER A 273 21.06 -12.01 -15.93
C SER A 273 19.55 -12.22 -15.80
N LEU A 274 18.99 -13.19 -16.54
CA LEU A 274 17.60 -13.61 -16.40
C LEU A 274 17.24 -13.98 -14.95
N GLN A 275 18.16 -14.60 -14.21
CA GLN A 275 17.96 -14.90 -12.79
C GLN A 275 17.77 -13.60 -11.99
N ASP A 276 18.63 -12.61 -12.23
CA ASP A 276 18.55 -11.32 -11.53
C ASP A 276 17.28 -10.58 -11.88
N ILE A 277 16.88 -10.57 -13.16
CA ILE A 277 15.62 -9.98 -13.63
C ILE A 277 14.39 -10.64 -12.98
N ILE A 278 14.39 -11.97 -12.83
CA ILE A 278 13.32 -12.69 -12.11
C ILE A 278 13.28 -12.28 -10.63
N ASN A 279 14.44 -12.13 -9.99
CA ASN A 279 14.51 -11.67 -8.61
C ASN A 279 14.11 -10.19 -8.49
N LEU A 280 14.51 -9.34 -9.43
CA LEU A 280 14.18 -7.92 -9.49
C LEU A 280 12.67 -7.71 -9.56
N ALA A 281 11.97 -8.47 -10.42
CA ALA A 281 10.52 -8.42 -10.55
C ALA A 281 9.77 -8.79 -9.24
N GLN A 282 10.44 -9.49 -8.31
CA GLN A 282 9.90 -9.88 -7.01
C GLN A 282 10.36 -8.96 -5.85
N ASN A 283 11.32 -8.06 -6.09
CA ASN A 283 11.92 -7.18 -5.08
C ASN A 283 11.77 -5.69 -5.45
N LEU A 284 10.69 -5.32 -6.15
CA LEU A 284 10.41 -3.93 -6.50
C LEU A 284 10.23 -3.01 -5.28
N ASP A 285 9.94 -3.57 -4.11
CA ASP A 285 9.90 -2.86 -2.83
C ASP A 285 11.28 -2.39 -2.34
N CYS A 286 12.38 -2.83 -2.97
CA CYS A 286 13.73 -2.30 -2.74
C CYS A 286 13.99 -0.97 -3.45
N TYR A 287 13.06 -0.52 -4.29
CA TYR A 287 13.22 0.70 -5.09
C TYR A 287 12.11 1.71 -4.80
N TRP A 288 12.52 2.97 -4.64
CA TRP A 288 11.61 4.11 -4.72
C TRP A 288 11.66 4.68 -6.12
N LEU A 289 10.50 5.05 -6.65
CA LEU A 289 10.36 5.75 -7.92
C LEU A 289 9.55 7.02 -7.68
N TYR A 290 10.06 8.16 -8.14
CA TYR A 290 9.33 9.43 -8.21
C TYR A 290 9.06 9.76 -9.70
N PRO A 291 7.86 9.40 -10.23
CA PRO A 291 7.58 9.45 -11.66
C PRO A 291 7.62 10.85 -12.28
N SER A 292 7.34 11.89 -11.48
CA SER A 292 7.29 13.30 -11.91
C SER A 292 8.65 14.00 -11.91
N VAL A 293 9.73 13.30 -11.56
CA VAL A 293 11.04 13.89 -11.32
C VAL A 293 12.04 13.44 -12.39
N HIS A 294 12.49 14.35 -13.24
CA HIS A 294 13.40 14.04 -14.37
C HIS A 294 14.69 14.87 -14.33
N SER A 295 14.89 15.70 -13.32
CA SER A 295 16.07 16.55 -13.15
C SER A 295 16.43 16.82 -11.69
N GLU A 296 17.68 17.25 -11.45
CA GLU A 296 18.17 17.63 -10.12
C GLU A 296 17.33 18.77 -9.50
N GLU A 297 16.88 19.74 -10.29
CA GLU A 297 16.01 20.82 -9.80
C GLU A 297 14.63 20.31 -9.39
N GLU A 298 14.00 19.47 -10.23
CA GLU A 298 12.70 18.86 -9.91
C GLU A 298 12.79 17.98 -8.68
N TYR A 299 13.88 17.25 -8.51
CA TYR A 299 14.07 16.42 -7.31
C TYR A 299 14.18 17.29 -6.06
N GLY A 300 14.98 18.36 -6.12
CA GLY A 300 15.09 19.31 -5.02
C GLY A 300 13.76 19.96 -4.66
N ARG A 301 12.93 20.30 -5.66
CA ARG A 301 11.56 20.82 -5.44
C ARG A 301 10.67 19.78 -4.79
N TYR A 302 10.67 18.56 -5.31
CA TYR A 302 9.87 17.46 -4.77
C TYR A 302 10.20 17.22 -3.29
N LEU A 303 11.49 17.18 -2.92
CA LEU A 303 11.91 17.00 -1.53
C LEU A 303 11.40 18.13 -0.62
N VAL A 304 11.51 19.38 -1.05
CA VAL A 304 11.16 20.54 -0.20
C VAL A 304 9.66 20.83 -0.16
N ASP A 305 8.98 20.70 -1.30
CA ASP A 305 7.58 21.12 -1.45
C ASP A 305 6.62 19.96 -1.13
N GLU A 306 6.93 18.72 -1.55
CA GLU A 306 6.05 17.55 -1.36
C GLU A 306 6.42 16.74 -0.11
N LEU A 307 7.72 16.53 0.15
CA LEU A 307 8.16 15.77 1.32
C LEU A 307 8.46 16.65 2.55
N GLU A 308 8.47 17.97 2.38
CA GLU A 308 8.86 18.94 3.43
C GLU A 308 10.23 18.65 4.06
N GLU A 309 11.17 18.16 3.25
CA GLU A 309 12.54 17.81 3.64
C GLU A 309 13.55 18.71 2.90
N PRO A 310 14.10 19.78 3.54
CA PRO A 310 13.80 20.28 4.88
C PRO A 310 12.54 21.15 4.96
N GLU A 311 11.94 21.22 6.15
CA GLU A 311 10.87 22.16 6.46
C GLU A 311 11.38 23.61 6.35
N LEU A 312 10.85 24.36 5.38
CA LEU A 312 11.22 25.74 5.09
C LEU A 312 10.00 26.66 5.09
N PRO A 313 10.08 27.87 5.70
CA PRO A 313 9.05 28.89 5.54
C PRO A 313 8.87 29.29 4.06
N GLU A 314 7.64 29.68 3.67
CA GLU A 314 7.29 30.06 2.31
C GLU A 314 8.15 31.21 1.73
N GLU A 315 8.60 32.13 2.57
CA GLU A 315 9.52 33.18 2.13
C GLU A 315 10.91 32.65 1.80
N ALA A 316 11.37 31.61 2.49
CA ALA A 316 12.67 31.00 2.29
C ALA A 316 12.70 30.11 1.04
N LYS A 317 11.60 29.38 0.76
CA LYS A 317 11.43 28.55 -0.45
C LYS A 317 11.75 29.33 -1.74
N LYS A 318 11.33 30.60 -1.82
CA LYS A 318 11.57 31.50 -2.97
C LYS A 318 13.04 31.73 -3.32
N TYR A 319 13.94 31.55 -2.35
CA TYR A 319 15.39 31.77 -2.51
C TYR A 319 16.20 30.48 -2.32
N PHE A 320 15.52 29.35 -2.14
CA PHE A 320 16.18 28.07 -1.93
C PHE A 320 16.83 27.56 -3.22
N MET A 321 18.00 26.93 -3.11
CA MET A 321 18.78 26.46 -4.25
C MET A 321 18.40 25.01 -4.57
N TYR A 322 17.22 24.84 -5.17
CA TYR A 322 16.62 23.52 -5.43
C TYR A 322 17.52 22.59 -6.26
N GLU A 323 18.12 23.08 -7.35
CA GLU A 323 19.01 22.28 -8.20
C GLU A 323 20.24 21.74 -7.44
N GLU A 324 20.92 22.58 -6.66
CA GLU A 324 22.08 22.16 -5.86
C GLU A 324 21.68 21.16 -4.77
N TYR A 325 20.53 21.39 -4.11
CA TYR A 325 20.04 20.49 -3.08
C TYR A 325 19.64 19.13 -3.65
N GLY A 326 18.87 19.09 -4.74
CA GLY A 326 18.47 17.84 -5.40
C GLY A 326 19.66 17.09 -5.97
N ARG A 327 20.68 17.80 -6.48
CA ARG A 327 21.96 17.17 -6.87
C ARG A 327 22.64 16.47 -5.70
N ASP A 328 22.83 17.16 -4.59
CA ASP A 328 23.47 16.57 -3.40
C ASP A 328 22.65 15.41 -2.84
N ALA A 329 21.32 15.54 -2.81
CA ALA A 329 20.42 14.45 -2.42
C ALA A 329 20.57 13.24 -3.35
N SER A 330 20.58 13.46 -4.66
CA SER A 330 20.70 12.37 -5.63
C SER A 330 21.99 11.57 -5.51
N ILE A 331 23.10 12.26 -5.19
CA ILE A 331 24.40 11.63 -4.93
C ILE A 331 24.37 10.82 -3.63
N ASN A 332 23.66 11.29 -2.60
CA ASN A 332 23.57 10.59 -1.31
C ASN A 332 22.71 9.32 -1.40
N ASP A 333 21.66 9.38 -2.20
CA ASP A 333 20.76 8.26 -2.46
C ASP A 333 21.35 7.25 -3.45
N ASP A 334 22.38 7.64 -4.20
CA ASP A 334 22.93 6.88 -5.34
C ASP A 334 21.86 6.61 -6.41
N GLY A 335 21.01 7.61 -6.67
CA GLY A 335 19.88 7.49 -7.59
C GLY A 335 20.19 7.85 -9.03
N MET A 336 19.20 7.64 -9.91
CA MET A 336 19.30 7.86 -11.35
C MET A 336 18.01 8.49 -11.90
N PHE A 337 18.17 9.41 -12.84
CA PHE A 337 17.05 9.95 -13.63
C PHE A 337 16.85 9.07 -14.87
N THR A 338 15.64 8.56 -15.04
CA THR A 338 15.21 7.70 -16.16
C THR A 338 14.05 8.35 -16.91
N GLU A 339 13.63 7.79 -18.05
CA GLU A 339 12.38 8.23 -18.71
C GLU A 339 11.14 8.06 -17.80
N LYS A 340 11.19 7.10 -16.86
CA LYS A 340 10.13 6.81 -15.88
C LYS A 340 10.21 7.63 -14.60
N GLY A 341 11.15 8.57 -14.51
CA GLY A 341 11.35 9.44 -13.35
C GLY A 341 12.63 9.10 -12.58
N TYR A 342 12.73 9.59 -11.34
CA TYR A 342 13.90 9.41 -10.50
C TYR A 342 13.76 8.14 -9.65
N ILE A 343 14.74 7.24 -9.77
CA ILE A 343 14.79 5.96 -9.07
C ILE A 343 16.03 5.86 -8.19
N TYR A 344 15.89 5.24 -7.03
CA TYR A 344 17.02 4.85 -6.19
C TYR A 344 16.71 3.61 -5.34
N ASN A 345 17.76 2.90 -4.94
CA ASN A 345 17.65 1.76 -4.02
C ASN A 345 17.48 2.26 -2.58
N ASN A 346 16.39 1.85 -1.95
CA ASN A 346 16.01 2.29 -0.60
C ASN A 346 16.71 1.53 0.53
N ARG A 347 17.63 0.64 0.17
CA ARG A 347 18.44 -0.21 1.05
C ARG A 347 17.64 -1.22 1.87
N ASN A 348 16.43 -1.56 1.42
CA ASN A 348 15.75 -2.76 1.90
C ASN A 348 16.54 -4.02 1.54
N THR A 349 16.15 -5.13 2.17
CA THR A 349 16.84 -6.41 1.96
C THR A 349 16.37 -7.05 0.65
N PHE A 350 17.20 -6.98 -0.38
CA PHE A 350 16.99 -7.73 -1.61
C PHE A 350 17.09 -9.24 -1.32
N THR A 351 16.03 -9.98 -1.63
CA THR A 351 15.94 -11.42 -1.37
C THR A 351 16.04 -12.20 -2.68
N GLU A 352 17.03 -13.09 -2.78
CA GLU A 352 17.13 -14.05 -3.89
C GLU A 352 16.08 -15.16 -3.70
N TRP A 353 14.91 -14.97 -4.30
CA TRP A 353 13.81 -15.94 -4.30
C TRP A 353 14.04 -17.07 -5.32
N TYR A 354 14.77 -16.78 -6.39
CA TYR A 354 15.08 -17.70 -7.46
C TYR A 354 16.59 -17.88 -7.61
N ASP A 355 17.03 -19.14 -7.64
CA ASP A 355 18.44 -19.56 -7.63
C ASP A 355 19.01 -19.87 -9.02
N GLY A 356 18.24 -19.61 -10.08
CA GLY A 356 18.62 -19.93 -11.46
C GLY A 356 18.38 -21.38 -11.88
N ARG A 357 17.71 -22.21 -11.06
CA ARG A 357 17.50 -23.63 -11.36
C ARG A 357 16.08 -24.11 -11.12
N ASP A 358 15.52 -23.82 -9.94
CA ASP A 358 14.28 -24.44 -9.48
C ASP A 358 13.06 -23.53 -9.70
N VAL A 359 12.58 -23.45 -10.94
CA VAL A 359 11.33 -22.75 -11.26
C VAL A 359 10.15 -23.43 -10.52
N PRO A 360 9.22 -22.71 -9.88
CA PRO A 360 8.05 -23.31 -9.23
C PRO A 360 7.20 -24.15 -10.19
N GLN A 361 6.62 -25.25 -9.68
CA GLN A 361 6.02 -26.29 -10.51
C GLN A 361 4.80 -25.79 -11.32
N GLU A 362 4.08 -24.81 -10.80
CA GLU A 362 2.95 -24.14 -11.46
C GLU A 362 3.36 -23.33 -12.70
N TYR A 363 4.63 -22.94 -12.82
CA TYR A 363 5.14 -22.14 -13.94
C TYR A 363 5.97 -22.96 -14.93
N ARG A 364 6.17 -24.26 -14.68
CA ARG A 364 6.89 -25.15 -15.61
C ARG A 364 5.99 -25.51 -16.79
N VAL A 365 6.48 -25.23 -18.00
CA VAL A 365 5.82 -25.47 -19.29
C VAL A 365 6.59 -26.48 -20.15
N THR A 366 7.85 -26.75 -19.83
CA THR A 366 8.62 -27.79 -20.51
C THR A 366 8.10 -29.19 -20.15
N PRO A 367 7.94 -30.09 -21.14
CA PRO A 367 7.58 -31.48 -20.88
C PRO A 367 8.66 -32.16 -20.04
N GLN A 368 8.31 -32.63 -18.83
CA GLN A 368 9.25 -33.44 -18.05
C GLN A 368 9.62 -34.70 -18.85
N PRO A 369 10.91 -35.06 -18.97
CA PRO A 369 11.28 -36.33 -19.56
C PRO A 369 10.56 -37.45 -18.78
N PRO A 370 10.00 -38.47 -19.46
CA PRO A 370 9.40 -39.58 -18.75
C PRO A 370 10.47 -40.14 -17.81
N GLN A 371 10.24 -40.05 -16.50
CA GLN A 371 11.11 -40.66 -15.52
C GLN A 371 11.35 -42.08 -16.00
N ARG A 372 12.62 -42.47 -16.25
CA ARG A 372 12.97 -43.88 -16.37
C ARG A 372 12.34 -44.53 -15.17
N SER A 373 11.29 -45.33 -15.40
CA SER A 373 10.62 -46.10 -14.37
C SER A 373 11.72 -46.76 -13.58
N ARG A 374 11.95 -46.27 -12.35
CA ARG A 374 12.77 -46.98 -11.37
C ARG A 374 12.25 -48.41 -11.42
N PRO A 375 13.12 -49.41 -11.67
CA PRO A 375 12.64 -50.78 -11.73
C PRO A 375 11.87 -51.03 -10.45
N ASP A 376 10.62 -51.41 -10.62
CA ASP A 376 9.68 -51.74 -9.57
C ASP A 376 10.41 -52.60 -8.53
N PRO A 377 10.55 -52.15 -7.27
CA PRO A 377 11.32 -52.88 -6.26
C PRO A 377 10.75 -54.28 -5.96
N GLU A 378 9.59 -54.64 -6.52
CA GLU A 378 8.93 -55.93 -6.32
C GLU A 378 9.40 -57.09 -7.23
N LYS A 379 10.44 -56.92 -8.09
CA LYS A 379 10.86 -58.01 -9.01
C LYS A 379 12.31 -58.48 -8.98
N VAL A 380 13.08 -58.22 -7.92
CA VAL A 380 14.37 -58.92 -7.72
C VAL A 380 14.42 -59.55 -6.34
N GLU A 381 14.02 -60.83 -6.35
CA GLU A 381 14.47 -61.95 -5.51
C GLU A 381 14.27 -61.88 -3.99
N MET A 382 13.21 -62.60 -3.60
CA MET A 382 13.14 -63.39 -2.38
C MET A 382 14.43 -64.21 -2.16
N ASP A 383 15.04 -64.13 -0.98
CA ASP A 383 15.16 -65.32 -0.13
C ASP A 383 15.29 -64.99 1.36
N ALA A 384 14.67 -65.85 2.16
CA ALA A 384 14.74 -66.03 3.62
C ALA A 384 14.02 -65.05 4.59
N ALA A 385 12.82 -65.52 4.98
CA ALA A 385 12.22 -65.56 6.33
C ALA A 385 11.24 -64.44 6.79
N ALA A 386 9.98 -64.87 7.00
CA ALA A 386 8.81 -64.15 7.52
C ALA A 386 8.65 -64.28 9.05
N PRO A 387 7.52 -63.87 9.72
CA PRO A 387 6.49 -62.86 9.37
C PRO A 387 6.17 -61.88 10.54
N GLY A 388 5.47 -60.77 10.25
CA GLY A 388 4.95 -59.89 11.32
C GLY A 388 4.04 -58.72 10.86
N GLN A 389 2.96 -59.04 10.14
CA GLN A 389 1.70 -58.29 9.98
C GLN A 389 1.68 -56.82 9.53
N ARG A 390 1.23 -56.65 8.27
CA ARG A 390 0.38 -55.54 7.80
C ARG A 390 -1.00 -55.61 8.47
N THR A 391 -1.58 -54.45 8.77
CA THR A 391 -2.99 -54.00 8.61
C THR A 391 -3.11 -52.70 9.40
N ALA A 392 -3.85 -51.66 9.03
CA ALA A 392 -4.70 -51.32 7.90
C ALA A 392 -4.85 -49.77 7.92
N GLN A 393 -5.29 -49.20 6.81
CA GLN A 393 -5.77 -47.82 6.71
C GLN A 393 -6.79 -47.54 7.83
N THR A 394 -6.70 -46.36 8.45
CA THR A 394 -7.75 -45.87 9.36
C THR A 394 -8.19 -44.47 8.93
N ALA A 395 -9.50 -44.33 8.87
CA ALA A 395 -10.27 -43.15 8.51
C ALA A 395 -9.99 -41.92 9.40
N GLU A 396 -10.38 -40.77 8.86
CA GLU A 396 -10.45 -39.46 9.48
C GLU A 396 -10.93 -39.52 10.95
N GLN A 397 -10.10 -39.01 11.85
CA GLN A 397 -10.49 -38.64 13.21
C GLN A 397 -10.45 -37.10 13.35
N PRO A 398 -11.36 -36.49 14.13
CA PRO A 398 -11.28 -35.07 14.46
C PRO A 398 -9.99 -34.83 15.25
N GLN A 399 -9.06 -34.05 14.70
CA GLN A 399 -7.82 -33.71 15.40
C GLN A 399 -8.14 -32.78 16.58
N GLU A 400 -7.63 -33.13 17.77
CA GLU A 400 -7.63 -32.28 18.96
C GLU A 400 -6.92 -30.93 18.69
N PRO A 401 -7.30 -29.83 19.38
CA PRO A 401 -6.63 -28.54 19.22
C PRO A 401 -5.15 -28.69 19.59
N ARG A 402 -4.29 -28.51 18.58
CA ARG A 402 -2.84 -28.66 18.74
C ARG A 402 -2.31 -27.63 19.74
N PRO A 403 -1.31 -28.00 20.58
CA PRO A 403 -0.87 -27.17 21.69
C PRO A 403 -0.23 -25.88 21.20
N VAL A 404 -0.76 -24.75 21.68
CA VAL A 404 -0.20 -23.41 21.48
C VAL A 404 1.18 -23.35 22.14
N ILE A 405 2.25 -23.21 21.34
CA ILE A 405 3.63 -23.15 21.85
C ILE A 405 3.96 -21.69 22.17
N PRO A 406 4.15 -21.29 23.45
CA PRO A 406 4.54 -19.93 23.78
C PRO A 406 5.93 -19.61 23.23
N ILE A 407 6.14 -18.40 22.71
CA ILE A 407 7.49 -17.93 22.34
C ILE A 407 8.29 -17.69 23.63
N VAL A 408 9.09 -18.68 24.01
CA VAL A 408 10.08 -18.56 25.08
C VAL A 408 11.35 -18.01 24.44
N LEU A 409 11.69 -16.75 24.77
CA LEU A 409 12.91 -16.09 24.34
C LEU A 409 14.08 -16.62 25.15
N THR A 410 15.13 -17.09 24.48
CA THR A 410 16.29 -17.72 25.14
C THR A 410 17.47 -16.77 25.30
N SER A 411 17.60 -15.74 24.45
CA SER A 411 18.64 -14.72 24.59
C SER A 411 18.21 -13.57 25.51
N GLU A 412 19.16 -12.97 26.24
CA GLU A 412 18.92 -11.82 27.13
C GLU A 412 19.02 -10.47 26.41
N LYS A 413 19.74 -10.40 25.27
CA LYS A 413 20.03 -9.15 24.54
C LYS A 413 18.86 -8.71 23.62
N PRO A 414 18.52 -7.42 23.55
CA PRO A 414 17.37 -6.93 22.77
C PRO A 414 17.40 -7.25 21.27
N ALA A 415 18.55 -7.09 20.61
CA ALA A 415 18.70 -7.35 19.18
C ALA A 415 18.57 -8.85 18.83
N GLU A 416 19.14 -9.72 19.67
CA GLU A 416 19.04 -11.17 19.51
C GLU A 416 17.61 -11.69 19.82
N LYS A 417 16.87 -11.04 20.74
CA LYS A 417 15.44 -11.31 20.97
C LYS A 417 14.57 -10.94 19.78
N LEU A 418 14.85 -9.80 19.15
CA LEU A 418 14.12 -9.36 17.96
C LEU A 418 14.35 -10.35 16.81
N LYS A 419 15.62 -10.77 16.63
CA LYS A 419 15.99 -11.79 15.65
C LYS A 419 15.28 -13.13 15.90
N GLU A 420 15.22 -13.60 17.15
CA GLU A 420 14.49 -14.85 17.47
C GLU A 420 12.98 -14.74 17.20
N ILE A 421 12.40 -13.55 17.33
CA ILE A 421 10.99 -13.28 17.01
C ILE A 421 10.78 -13.25 15.49
N THR A 422 11.69 -12.64 14.73
CA THR A 422 11.60 -12.58 13.26
C THR A 422 11.84 -13.93 12.62
N ASP A 423 12.84 -14.70 13.08
CA ASP A 423 13.16 -16.03 12.54
C ASP A 423 11.98 -17.00 12.72
N ARG A 424 11.28 -16.93 13.87
CA ARG A 424 10.06 -17.73 14.10
C ARG A 424 8.86 -17.22 13.30
N LEU A 425 8.76 -15.92 13.06
CA LEU A 425 7.71 -15.35 12.20
C LEU A 425 7.90 -15.83 10.76
N GLU A 426 9.13 -15.83 10.24
CA GLU A 426 9.47 -16.35 8.91
C GLU A 426 9.14 -17.84 8.78
N GLN A 427 9.49 -18.65 9.79
CA GLN A 427 9.08 -20.05 9.83
C GLN A 427 7.54 -20.21 9.86
N GLY A 428 6.84 -19.35 10.61
CA GLY A 428 5.38 -19.34 10.67
C GLY A 428 4.72 -18.96 9.34
N ILE A 429 5.34 -18.08 8.57
CA ILE A 429 4.94 -17.69 7.21
C ILE A 429 5.17 -18.83 6.22
N ALA A 430 6.30 -19.53 6.31
CA ALA A 430 6.55 -20.71 5.47
C ALA A 430 5.53 -21.84 5.74
N GLU A 431 5.12 -22.02 7.00
CA GLU A 431 4.14 -23.03 7.40
C GLU A 431 2.67 -22.58 7.19
N LEU A 432 2.42 -21.31 6.83
CA LEU A 432 1.07 -20.74 6.64
C LEU A 432 0.36 -21.27 5.39
N PHE A 433 1.11 -21.82 4.43
CA PHE A 433 0.59 -22.36 3.18
C PHE A 433 -0.02 -23.77 3.32
N ASP A 434 -0.04 -24.35 4.53
CA ASP A 434 -0.88 -25.51 4.86
C ASP A 434 -2.34 -25.07 5.11
N SER A 435 -3.29 -25.69 4.41
CA SER A 435 -4.71 -25.28 4.35
C SER A 435 -5.41 -25.03 5.70
N GLU A 436 -5.10 -25.80 6.75
CA GLU A 436 -5.71 -25.62 8.07
C GLU A 436 -5.12 -24.41 8.84
N ARG A 437 -3.83 -24.11 8.67
CA ARG A 437 -3.19 -22.92 9.28
C ARG A 437 -3.61 -21.64 8.60
N TYR A 438 -3.80 -21.68 7.29
CA TYR A 438 -4.36 -20.57 6.52
C TYR A 438 -5.77 -20.20 7.00
N LYS A 439 -6.62 -21.21 7.26
CA LYS A 439 -7.98 -20.99 7.79
C LYS A 439 -7.99 -20.41 9.20
N GLU A 440 -7.04 -20.79 10.05
CA GLU A 440 -6.86 -20.18 11.38
C GLU A 440 -6.38 -18.74 11.28
N TYR A 441 -5.46 -18.45 10.36
CA TYR A 441 -5.02 -17.09 10.06
C TYR A 441 -6.18 -16.21 9.58
N LEU A 442 -6.98 -16.66 8.61
CA LEU A 442 -8.13 -15.92 8.10
C LEU A 442 -9.15 -15.60 9.22
N LYS A 443 -9.31 -16.50 10.20
CA LYS A 443 -10.16 -16.27 11.38
C LYS A 443 -9.60 -15.25 12.38
N VAL A 444 -8.27 -15.12 12.47
CA VAL A 444 -7.61 -14.11 13.31
C VAL A 444 -7.61 -12.77 12.59
N MET A 445 -7.32 -12.75 11.29
CA MET A 445 -7.36 -11.56 10.44
C MET A 445 -8.75 -10.89 10.46
N SER A 446 -9.84 -11.67 10.44
CA SER A 446 -11.19 -11.11 10.52
C SER A 446 -11.51 -10.43 11.85
N LYS A 447 -10.76 -10.71 12.93
CA LYS A 447 -10.92 -10.08 14.25
C LYS A 447 -9.90 -8.96 14.52
N PHE A 448 -8.74 -9.01 13.88
CA PHE A 448 -7.61 -8.09 14.09
C PHE A 448 -7.21 -7.36 12.81
N HIS A 449 -8.20 -6.89 12.03
CA HIS A 449 -7.96 -6.21 10.76
C HIS A 449 -7.19 -4.88 10.89
N ASN A 450 -7.08 -4.31 12.10
CA ASN A 450 -6.32 -3.08 12.39
C ASN A 450 -4.86 -3.33 12.82
N TYR A 451 -4.41 -4.59 12.88
CA TYR A 451 -3.02 -4.94 13.16
C TYR A 451 -2.26 -5.24 11.87
N SER A 452 -0.97 -4.90 11.82
CA SER A 452 -0.11 -5.22 10.68
C SER A 452 -0.06 -6.73 10.42
N PHE A 453 0.13 -7.14 9.16
CA PHE A 453 0.19 -8.55 8.75
C PHE A 453 1.10 -9.38 9.65
N ARG A 454 2.33 -8.91 9.90
CA ARG A 454 3.31 -9.56 10.79
C ARG A 454 2.78 -9.74 12.22
N ASN A 455 2.06 -8.75 12.76
CA ASN A 455 1.46 -8.85 14.08
C ASN A 455 0.25 -9.79 14.12
N THR A 456 -0.57 -9.80 13.07
CA THR A 456 -1.70 -10.72 12.92
C THR A 456 -1.24 -12.17 12.88
N VAL A 457 -0.17 -12.46 12.15
CA VAL A 457 0.48 -13.79 12.14
C VAL A 457 1.06 -14.13 13.52
N LEU A 458 1.77 -13.21 14.18
CA LEU A 458 2.29 -13.43 15.54
C LEU A 458 1.19 -13.72 16.57
N ILE A 459 0.04 -13.04 16.48
CA ILE A 459 -1.12 -13.31 17.34
C ILE A 459 -1.67 -14.70 17.05
N ALA A 460 -1.84 -15.06 15.77
CA ALA A 460 -2.34 -16.37 15.37
C ALA A 460 -1.45 -17.51 15.89
N MET A 461 -0.12 -17.35 15.84
CA MET A 461 0.82 -18.36 16.34
C MET A 461 0.83 -18.50 17.87
N GLN A 462 0.57 -17.42 18.62
CA GLN A 462 0.69 -17.40 20.08
C GLN A 462 -0.64 -17.57 20.81
N LYS A 463 -1.76 -17.20 20.19
CA LYS A 463 -3.10 -17.24 20.77
C LYS A 463 -4.17 -17.10 19.66
N PRO A 464 -4.41 -18.14 18.85
CA PRO A 464 -5.34 -18.08 17.71
C PRO A 464 -6.81 -17.85 18.11
N ASP A 465 -7.15 -18.14 19.36
CA ASP A 465 -8.46 -17.88 19.96
C ASP A 465 -8.60 -16.46 20.55
N ALA A 466 -7.59 -15.60 20.42
CA ALA A 466 -7.66 -14.22 20.88
C ALA A 466 -8.80 -13.47 20.18
N SER A 467 -9.51 -12.65 20.96
CA SER A 467 -10.57 -11.76 20.46
C SER A 467 -10.21 -10.28 20.59
N LEU A 468 -9.26 -9.95 21.47
CA LEU A 468 -8.74 -8.60 21.67
C LEU A 468 -7.34 -8.69 22.29
N VAL A 469 -6.45 -7.78 21.89
CA VAL A 469 -5.08 -7.66 22.40
C VAL A 469 -4.89 -6.24 22.89
N ALA A 470 -4.38 -6.09 24.11
CA ALA A 470 -4.09 -4.79 24.70
C ALA A 470 -2.93 -4.89 25.70
N GLY A 471 -2.26 -3.75 25.95
CA GLY A 471 -1.23 -3.62 26.98
C GLY A 471 -1.77 -3.84 28.39
N PHE A 472 -0.92 -4.27 29.32
CA PHE A 472 -1.33 -4.61 30.70
C PHE A 472 -2.09 -3.48 31.40
N SER A 473 -1.61 -2.24 31.29
CA SER A 473 -2.27 -1.06 31.88
C SER A 473 -3.55 -0.67 31.12
N ALA A 474 -3.60 -0.89 29.81
CA ALA A 474 -4.77 -0.59 28.98
C ALA A 474 -5.97 -1.48 29.34
N TRP A 475 -5.73 -2.75 29.73
CA TRP A 475 -6.79 -3.61 30.27
C TRP A 475 -7.50 -2.98 31.47
N LYS A 476 -6.74 -2.36 32.37
CA LYS A 476 -7.28 -1.71 33.57
C LYS A 476 -7.90 -0.35 33.27
N ASN A 477 -7.24 0.48 32.47
CA ASN A 477 -7.61 1.88 32.26
C ASN A 477 -8.71 2.08 31.21
N ASN A 478 -8.73 1.26 30.15
CA ASN A 478 -9.62 1.45 29.01
C ASN A 478 -10.77 0.44 29.00
N PHE A 479 -10.59 -0.72 29.64
CA PHE A 479 -11.57 -1.81 29.62
C PHE A 479 -12.04 -2.25 31.03
N GLU A 480 -11.56 -1.59 32.09
CA GLU A 480 -11.89 -1.88 33.50
C GLU A 480 -11.70 -3.36 33.92
N ARG A 481 -10.78 -4.07 33.25
CA ARG A 481 -10.49 -5.50 33.48
C ARG A 481 -9.08 -5.71 34.02
N ASN A 482 -8.90 -6.76 34.82
CA ASN A 482 -7.59 -7.14 35.36
C ASN A 482 -7.09 -8.46 34.77
N VAL A 483 -5.81 -8.51 34.42
CA VAL A 483 -5.15 -9.74 33.97
C VAL A 483 -5.06 -10.73 35.14
N MET A 484 -5.49 -11.96 34.91
CA MET A 484 -5.44 -13.02 35.93
C MET A 484 -3.99 -13.37 36.30
N LYS A 485 -3.74 -13.57 37.60
CA LYS A 485 -2.43 -13.91 38.13
C LYS A 485 -1.93 -15.23 37.52
N GLY A 486 -0.73 -15.21 36.93
CA GLY A 486 -0.08 -16.37 36.31
C GLY A 486 -0.21 -16.46 34.79
N GLN A 487 -1.00 -15.59 34.15
CA GLN A 487 -1.10 -15.52 32.69
C GLN A 487 0.17 -14.94 32.06
N LYS A 488 0.57 -15.47 30.90
CA LYS A 488 1.71 -14.98 30.11
C LYS A 488 1.21 -14.08 28.99
N GLY A 489 1.82 -12.90 28.83
CA GLY A 489 1.51 -12.01 27.71
C GLY A 489 2.02 -12.55 26.38
N ILE A 490 1.32 -12.21 25.30
CA ILE A 490 1.76 -12.46 23.92
C ILE A 490 2.68 -11.35 23.43
N LYS A 491 3.51 -11.65 22.43
CA LYS A 491 4.44 -10.70 21.82
C LYS A 491 3.83 -10.06 20.58
N ILE A 492 3.95 -8.74 20.50
CA ILE A 492 3.55 -7.90 19.36
C ILE A 492 4.77 -7.05 19.01
N ILE A 493 5.03 -6.90 17.72
CA ILE A 493 6.04 -5.96 17.21
C ILE A 493 5.40 -4.58 17.20
N ALA A 494 5.99 -3.65 17.92
CA ALA A 494 5.60 -2.25 17.90
C ALA A 494 6.76 -1.42 17.34
N PRO A 495 6.49 -0.37 16.54
CA PRO A 495 7.53 0.59 16.18
C PRO A 495 8.15 1.15 17.46
N SER A 496 9.47 1.34 17.46
CA SER A 496 10.19 1.81 18.63
C SER A 496 9.75 3.24 18.94
N PRO A 497 9.01 3.50 20.04
CA PRO A 497 8.62 4.86 20.35
C PRO A 497 9.86 5.61 20.82
N TYR A 498 10.19 6.73 20.17
CA TYR A 498 11.02 7.73 20.81
C TYR A 498 10.37 8.12 22.14
N LYS A 499 11.17 8.25 23.20
CA LYS A 499 10.66 8.63 24.51
C LYS A 499 10.24 10.11 24.46
N ILE A 500 8.97 10.37 24.22
CA ILE A 500 8.39 11.68 24.55
C ILE A 500 8.40 11.78 26.08
N LYS A 501 9.06 12.80 26.63
CA LYS A 501 8.94 13.12 28.05
C LYS A 501 7.53 13.65 28.27
N GLN A 502 6.68 12.83 28.88
CA GLN A 502 5.38 13.27 29.34
C GLN A 502 5.59 14.12 30.59
N GLU A 503 5.28 15.43 30.52
CA GLU A 503 5.28 16.27 31.71
C GLU A 503 4.17 15.78 32.66
N MET A 504 4.60 15.22 33.80
CA MET A 504 3.71 14.94 34.92
C MET A 504 3.89 16.02 35.98
N GLN A 505 2.79 16.56 36.50
CA GLN A 505 2.85 17.42 37.67
C GLN A 505 3.48 16.66 38.84
N LYS A 506 4.50 17.26 39.46
CA LYS A 506 5.18 16.73 40.64
C LYS A 506 4.21 16.78 41.84
N ILE A 507 3.75 15.61 42.31
CA ILE A 507 2.76 15.52 43.40
C ILE A 507 3.43 15.41 44.78
N ASP A 508 4.76 15.33 44.89
CA ASP A 508 5.42 15.33 46.21
C ASP A 508 5.98 16.71 46.59
N PRO A 509 5.66 17.22 47.79
CA PRO A 509 6.17 18.50 48.26
C PRO A 509 7.55 18.29 48.89
N HIS A 510 8.62 18.23 48.08
CA HIS A 510 9.98 18.64 48.44
C HIS A 510 10.86 18.83 47.19
#